data_AF-A0A7X8ICW5-F1
#
_entry.id   AF-A0A7X8ICW5-F1
#
_cell.length_a   1.000
_cell.length_b   1.000
_cell.length_c   1.000
_cell.angle_alpha   90.00
_cell.angle_beta   90.00
_cell.angle_gamma   90.00
#
_symmetry.space_group_name_H-M   'P 1'
#
loop_
_entity.id
_entity.type
_entity.pdbx_description
1 polymer ?
#
loop_
_entity_poly.entity_id
_entity_poly.type
_entity_poly.pdbx_seq_one_letter_code
_entity_poly.pdbx_strand_id
1 'polypeptide(L)'
;MKFNWKTEKGNQVELIVKETILDKTADGTKYGEEIFKAVGSFKANGKEYNAQFMTDKGRDVIVFYLNNKEMTVIIPQEIVSKIWPERKAQAEAFDKSLKMDQEYEAHYNKVLKTMGRD
;
A
#
# COMPACT_ATOMS: atom_id res chain seq x y z
N MET A 1 0.77 -8.78 -14.34
CA MET A 1 2.12 -8.76 -13.72
C MET A 1 2.14 -9.61 -12.44
N LYS A 2 3.26 -10.27 -12.11
CA LYS A 2 3.41 -11.05 -10.85
C LYS A 2 4.54 -10.45 -10.00
N PHE A 3 4.28 -10.26 -8.72
CA PHE A 3 5.20 -9.74 -7.72
C PHE A 3 5.30 -10.72 -6.56
N ASN A 4 6.48 -10.83 -5.96
CA ASN A 4 6.71 -11.65 -4.79
C ASN A 4 7.65 -10.93 -3.83
N TRP A 5 7.35 -11.01 -2.54
CA TRP A 5 8.19 -10.45 -1.48
C TRP A 5 8.00 -11.21 -0.17
N LYS A 6 8.87 -10.93 0.78
CA LYS A 6 8.79 -11.46 2.14
C LYS A 6 8.43 -10.32 3.09
N THR A 7 7.44 -10.54 3.94
CA THR A 7 7.10 -9.60 5.02
C THR A 7 8.15 -9.63 6.12
N GLU A 8 8.19 -8.61 6.97
CA GLU A 8 9.11 -8.55 8.14
C GLU A 8 8.93 -9.74 9.09
N LYS A 9 7.71 -10.28 9.17
CA LYS A 9 7.38 -11.49 9.95
C LYS A 9 7.76 -12.81 9.25
N GLY A 10 8.40 -12.72 8.08
CA GLY A 10 8.89 -13.86 7.32
C GLY A 10 7.89 -14.54 6.40
N ASN A 11 6.64 -14.06 6.32
CA ASN A 11 5.63 -14.63 5.42
C ASN A 11 5.96 -14.31 3.96
N GLN A 12 5.84 -15.30 3.09
CA GLN A 12 6.01 -15.14 1.65
C GLN A 12 4.70 -14.66 1.04
N VAL A 13 4.75 -13.60 0.25
CA VAL A 13 3.59 -12.99 -0.39
C VAL A 13 3.79 -13.01 -1.90
N GLU A 14 2.77 -13.40 -2.63
CA GLU A 14 2.69 -13.34 -4.08
C GLU A 14 1.47 -12.51 -4.48
N LEU A 15 1.68 -11.46 -5.27
CA LEU A 15 0.62 -10.60 -5.79
C LEU A 15 0.62 -10.69 -7.31
N ILE A 16 -0.53 -11.02 -7.88
CA ILE A 16 -0.76 -10.96 -9.32
C ILE A 16 -1.66 -9.76 -9.56
N VAL A 17 -1.17 -8.82 -10.37
CA VAL A 17 -1.92 -7.67 -10.84
C VAL A 17 -2.41 -7.95 -12.25
N LYS A 18 -3.70 -7.67 -12.50
CA LYS A 18 -4.29 -7.67 -13.83
C LYS A 18 -4.44 -6.22 -14.30
N GLU A 19 -4.07 -6.00 -15.55
CA GLU A 19 -4.23 -4.73 -16.23
C GLU A 19 -5.38 -4.90 -17.21
N THR A 20 -6.34 -4.00 -17.19
CA THR A 20 -7.51 -3.99 -18.06
C THR A 20 -7.60 -2.62 -18.68
N ILE A 21 -7.64 -2.56 -20.00
CA ILE A 21 -7.83 -1.31 -20.71
C ILE A 21 -9.33 -1.02 -20.71
N LEU A 22 -9.72 0.09 -20.09
CA LEU A 22 -11.07 0.62 -20.12
C LEU A 22 -11.13 1.71 -21.16
N ASP A 23 -11.98 1.51 -22.17
CA ASP A 23 -12.30 2.55 -23.14
C ASP A 23 -13.12 3.65 -22.46
N LYS A 24 -12.59 4.87 -22.46
CA LYS A 24 -13.37 6.04 -22.07
C LYS A 24 -14.31 6.37 -23.22
N THR A 25 -15.57 5.97 -23.06
CA THR A 25 -16.65 6.30 -23.97
C THR A 25 -17.59 7.31 -23.33
N ALA A 26 -17.93 8.35 -24.08
CA ALA A 26 -19.04 9.27 -23.76
C ALA A 26 -19.94 9.26 -25.00
N ASP A 27 -21.23 8.99 -24.81
CA ASP A 27 -22.22 8.86 -25.90
C ASP A 27 -21.75 7.95 -27.06
N GLY A 28 -21.14 6.80 -26.71
CA GLY A 28 -20.64 5.82 -27.69
C GLY A 28 -19.39 6.26 -28.47
N THR A 29 -18.86 7.46 -28.21
CA THR A 29 -17.63 7.96 -28.82
C THR A 29 -16.45 7.69 -27.89
N LYS A 30 -15.48 6.88 -28.36
CA LYS A 30 -14.22 6.62 -27.66
C LYS A 30 -13.33 7.86 -27.75
N TYR A 31 -13.07 8.52 -26.62
CA TYR A 31 -12.20 9.70 -26.54
C TYR A 31 -10.89 9.44 -25.79
N GLY A 32 -10.70 8.23 -25.27
CA GLY A 32 -9.44 7.82 -24.64
C GLY A 32 -9.46 6.38 -24.16
N GLU A 33 -8.32 5.94 -23.67
CA GLU A 33 -8.11 4.63 -23.05
C GLU A 33 -7.52 4.87 -21.66
N GLU A 34 -8.07 4.21 -20.65
CA GLU A 34 -7.51 4.20 -19.30
C GLU A 34 -7.04 2.79 -18.96
N ILE A 35 -5.80 2.66 -18.49
CA ILE A 35 -5.28 1.38 -18.03
C ILE A 35 -5.69 1.22 -16.57
N PHE A 36 -6.71 0.40 -16.32
CA PHE A 36 -7.13 0.03 -14.99
C PHE A 36 -6.29 -1.13 -14.47
N LYS A 37 -5.67 -0.96 -13.31
CA LYS A 37 -4.83 -1.99 -12.68
C LYS A 37 -5.48 -2.47 -11.40
N ALA A 38 -5.81 -3.75 -11.34
CA ALA A 38 -6.48 -4.38 -10.22
C ALA A 38 -5.71 -5.58 -9.67
N VAL A 39 -5.92 -5.89 -8.41
CA VAL A 39 -5.44 -7.12 -7.79
C VAL A 39 -6.20 -8.29 -8.43
N GLY A 40 -5.47 -9.14 -9.16
CA GLY A 40 -6.02 -10.31 -9.84
C GLY A 40 -6.01 -11.56 -8.97
N SER A 41 -4.92 -11.80 -8.24
CA SER A 41 -4.80 -12.88 -7.26
C SER A 41 -3.76 -12.49 -6.21
N PHE A 42 -3.98 -12.91 -4.97
CA PHE A 42 -3.08 -12.68 -3.86
C PHE A 42 -2.88 -13.99 -3.11
N LYS A 43 -1.62 -14.38 -2.91
CA LYS A 43 -1.24 -15.54 -2.11
C LYS A 43 -0.35 -15.12 -0.96
N ALA A 44 -0.62 -15.66 0.21
CA ALA A 44 0.25 -15.55 1.37
C ALA A 44 0.60 -16.96 1.86
N ASN A 45 1.89 -17.26 2.01
CA ASN A 45 2.43 -18.57 2.37
C ASN A 45 1.87 -19.71 1.49
N GLY A 46 1.77 -19.46 0.18
CA GLY A 46 1.27 -20.43 -0.80
C GLY A 46 -0.25 -20.63 -0.82
N LYS A 47 -1.00 -19.98 0.06
CA LYS A 47 -2.48 -20.00 0.06
C LYS A 47 -3.04 -18.78 -0.64
N GLU A 48 -4.00 -19.00 -1.53
CA GLU A 48 -4.70 -17.93 -2.22
C GLU A 48 -5.81 -17.36 -1.34
N TYR A 49 -5.89 -16.03 -1.30
CA TYR A 49 -6.91 -15.30 -0.56
C TYR A 49 -7.61 -14.32 -1.48
N ASN A 50 -8.90 -14.11 -1.23
CA ASN A 50 -9.61 -12.98 -1.80
C ASN A 50 -9.13 -11.72 -1.09
N ALA A 51 -8.42 -10.88 -1.84
CA ALA A 51 -7.72 -9.73 -1.28
C ALA A 51 -8.04 -8.48 -2.07
N GLN A 52 -8.13 -7.36 -1.36
CA GLN A 52 -8.43 -6.06 -1.91
C GLN A 52 -7.27 -5.11 -1.64
N PHE A 53 -7.02 -4.24 -2.60
CA PHE A 53 -6.06 -3.17 -2.45
C PHE A 53 -6.73 -1.97 -1.77
N MET A 54 -6.08 -1.42 -0.75
CA MET A 54 -6.55 -0.27 0.02
C MET A 54 -5.37 0.61 0.42
N THR A 55 -5.64 1.87 0.74
CA THR A 55 -4.67 2.75 1.39
C THR A 55 -5.04 2.87 2.86
N ASP A 56 -4.16 2.42 3.74
CA ASP A 56 -4.29 2.58 5.19
C ASP A 56 -3.18 3.50 5.69
N LYS A 57 -3.55 4.62 6.33
CA LYS A 57 -2.60 5.61 6.89
C LYS A 57 -1.50 6.01 5.90
N GLY A 58 -1.87 6.35 4.67
CA GLY A 58 -0.91 6.76 3.62
C GLY A 58 0.00 5.65 3.09
N ARG A 59 -0.21 4.39 3.51
CA ARG A 59 0.49 3.22 2.99
C ARG A 59 -0.45 2.37 2.16
N ASP A 60 0.05 1.91 1.02
CA ASP A 60 -0.66 0.96 0.19
C ASP A 60 -0.58 -0.44 0.80
N VAL A 61 -1.75 -1.00 1.12
CA VAL A 61 -1.91 -2.29 1.78
C VAL A 61 -2.81 -3.22 0.97
N ILE A 62 -2.57 -4.50 1.12
CA ILE A 62 -3.52 -5.54 0.73
C ILE A 62 -4.27 -5.99 1.97
N VAL A 63 -5.60 -5.92 1.92
CA VAL A 63 -6.50 -6.41 2.96
C VAL A 63 -7.08 -7.74 2.53
N PHE A 64 -7.03 -8.74 3.40
CA PHE A 64 -7.63 -10.05 3.16
C PHE A 64 -8.15 -10.64 4.47
N TYR A 65 -9.07 -11.60 4.38
CA TYR A 65 -9.66 -12.23 5.55
C TYR A 65 -9.07 -13.61 5.78
N LEU A 66 -8.60 -13.86 7.00
CA LEU A 66 -8.11 -15.15 7.47
C LEU A 66 -8.91 -15.55 8.72
N ASN A 67 -9.68 -16.64 8.64
CA ASN A 67 -10.52 -17.12 9.74
C ASN A 67 -11.43 -16.01 10.33
N ASN A 68 -12.14 -15.28 9.47
CA ASN A 68 -12.96 -14.11 9.82
C ASN A 68 -12.22 -12.94 10.48
N LYS A 69 -10.89 -12.95 10.51
CA LYS A 69 -10.09 -11.81 10.95
C LYS A 69 -9.56 -11.06 9.74
N GLU A 70 -9.75 -9.75 9.74
CA GLU A 70 -9.13 -8.87 8.78
C GLU A 70 -7.61 -8.85 9.01
N MET A 71 -6.86 -9.10 7.95
CA MET A 71 -5.41 -9.08 7.93
C MET A 71 -4.98 -8.08 6.88
N THR A 72 -3.96 -7.28 7.21
CA THR A 72 -3.38 -6.31 6.30
C THR A 72 -1.91 -6.64 6.04
N VAL A 73 -1.48 -6.49 4.80
CA VAL A 73 -0.09 -6.63 4.38
C VAL A 73 0.33 -5.37 3.67
N ILE A 74 1.38 -4.73 4.18
CA ILE A 74 1.97 -3.56 3.55
C ILE A 74 2.67 -3.99 2.26
N ILE A 75 2.37 -3.27 1.17
CA ILE A 75 3.01 -3.48 -0.11
C ILE A 75 4.31 -2.66 -0.13
N PRO A 76 5.47 -3.26 -0.44
CA PRO A 76 6.71 -2.51 -0.62
C PRO A 76 6.56 -1.41 -1.66
N GLN A 77 7.08 -0.22 -1.37
CA GLN A 77 6.95 0.95 -2.24
C GLN A 77 7.56 0.72 -3.64
N GLU A 78 8.58 -0.13 -3.76
CA GLU A 78 9.15 -0.55 -5.04
C GLU A 78 8.14 -1.30 -5.92
N ILE A 79 7.27 -2.11 -5.30
CA ILE A 79 6.21 -2.85 -5.98
C ILE A 79 5.07 -1.90 -6.33
N VAL A 80 4.65 -1.05 -5.38
CA VAL A 80 3.64 -0.01 -5.62
C VAL A 80 4.05 0.88 -6.79
N SER A 81 5.28 1.37 -6.82
CA SER A 81 5.77 2.27 -7.88
C SER A 81 5.79 1.61 -9.26
N LYS A 82 5.93 0.27 -9.32
CA LYS A 82 5.83 -0.49 -10.59
C LYS A 82 4.38 -0.67 -11.04
N ILE A 83 3.46 -0.83 -10.10
CA ILE A 83 2.04 -1.04 -10.40
C ILE A 83 1.35 0.30 -10.62
N TRP A 84 1.36 1.17 -9.63
CA TRP A 84 0.72 2.49 -9.58
C TRP A 84 1.79 3.59 -9.40
N PRO A 85 2.51 3.96 -10.48
CA PRO A 85 3.57 4.96 -10.40
C PRO A 85 3.07 6.32 -9.91
N GLU A 86 1.80 6.66 -10.14
CA GLU A 86 1.20 7.92 -9.64
C GLU A 86 1.13 8.01 -8.11
N ARG A 87 1.15 6.87 -7.40
CA ARG A 87 1.07 6.82 -5.94
C ARG A 87 2.41 7.05 -5.26
N LYS A 88 3.51 7.02 -6.01
CA LYS A 88 4.85 7.26 -5.48
C LYS A 88 4.97 8.63 -4.81
N ALA A 89 4.43 9.68 -5.45
CA ALA A 89 4.44 11.04 -4.90
C ALA A 89 3.65 11.16 -3.59
N GLN A 90 2.55 10.40 -3.45
CA GLN A 90 1.75 10.38 -2.21
C GLN A 90 2.50 9.68 -1.07
N ALA A 91 3.16 8.56 -1.36
CA ALA A 91 3.97 7.85 -0.38
C ALA A 91 5.16 8.69 0.11
N GLU A 92 5.86 9.41 -0.78
CA GLU A 92 6.96 10.31 -0.41
C GLU A 92 6.50 11.48 0.47
N ALA A 93 5.33 12.07 0.17
CA ALA A 93 4.74 13.11 0.99
C ALA A 93 4.36 12.60 2.40
N PHE A 94 3.82 11.38 2.48
CA PHE A 94 3.47 10.75 3.75
C PHE A 94 4.72 10.42 4.59
N ASP A 95 5.76 9.83 3.99
CA ASP A 95 7.00 9.49 4.70
C ASP A 95 7.69 10.74 5.28
N LYS A 96 7.65 11.86 4.53
CA LYS A 96 8.15 13.15 5.00
C LYS A 96 7.34 13.69 6.18
N SER A 97 6.01 13.59 6.12
CA SER A 97 5.13 14.00 7.23
C SER A 97 5.35 13.14 8.47
N LEU A 98 5.50 11.82 8.31
CA LEU A 98 5.73 10.89 9.41
C LEU A 98 7.07 11.17 10.10
N LYS A 99 8.13 11.45 9.33
CA LYS A 99 9.43 11.86 9.89
C LYS A 99 9.33 13.14 10.70
N MET A 100 8.62 14.15 10.19
CA MET A 100 8.44 15.41 10.94
C MET A 100 7.67 15.19 12.26
N ASP A 101 6.64 14.34 12.26
CA ASP A 101 5.88 14.00 13.48
C ASP A 101 6.78 13.28 14.51
N GLN A 102 7.56 12.30 14.06
CA GLN A 102 8.51 11.57 14.91
C GLN A 102 9.61 12.49 15.49
N GLU A 103 10.15 13.41 14.68
CA GLU A 103 11.15 14.38 15.13
C GLU A 103 10.54 15.35 16.17
N TYR A 104 9.29 15.75 15.98
CA TYR A 104 8.56 16.59 16.94
C TYR A 104 8.30 15.87 18.27
N GLU A 105 7.81 14.63 18.23
CA GLU A 105 7.62 13.81 19.44
C GLU A 105 8.93 13.54 20.18
N ALA A 106 10.00 13.25 19.45
CA ALA A 106 11.32 13.03 20.04
C ALA A 106 11.86 14.31 20.70
N HIS A 107 11.69 15.46 20.05
CA HIS A 107 12.07 16.76 20.61
C HIS A 107 11.23 17.10 21.86
N TYR A 108 9.92 16.90 21.81
CA TYR A 108 9.01 17.13 22.93
C TYR A 108 9.33 16.24 24.13
N ASN A 109 9.54 14.93 23.91
CA ASN A 109 9.93 14.00 24.96
C ASN A 109 11.30 14.33 25.57
N LYS A 110 12.24 14.80 24.75
CA LYS A 110 13.54 15.26 25.24
C LYS A 110 13.38 16.48 26.15
N VAL A 111 12.58 17.46 25.73
CA VAL A 111 12.29 18.69 26.49
C VAL A 111 11.60 18.36 27.82
N LEU A 112 10.57 17.49 27.82
CA LEU A 112 9.90 16.98 29.03
C LEU A 112 10.87 16.31 30.00
N LYS A 113 11.76 15.42 29.52
CA LYS A 113 12.78 14.75 30.36
C LYS A 113 13.75 15.75 31.00
N THR A 114 14.13 16.80 30.29
CA THR A 114 14.97 17.88 30.85
C THR A 114 14.23 18.80 31.83
N MET A 115 12.89 18.85 31.80
CA MET A 115 12.09 19.69 32.69
C MET A 115 11.63 18.97 33.98
N GLY A 116 12.06 17.72 34.21
CA GLY A 116 11.97 17.07 35.52
C GLY A 116 10.55 16.86 36.08
N ARG A 117 9.58 16.54 35.22
CA ARG A 117 8.27 16.03 35.65
C ARG A 117 8.20 14.53 35.42
N ASP A 118 8.58 13.78 36.46
CA ASP A 118 8.09 12.42 36.72
C ASP A 118 6.78 12.53 37.54
#